data_AF-A0A7S2HQI1-F1
#
_entry.id   AF-A0A7S2HQI1-F1
#
_cell.length_a   1.000
_cell.length_b   1.000
_cell.length_c   1.000
_cell.angle_alpha   90.00
_cell.angle_beta   90.00
_cell.angle_gamma   90.00
#
_symmetry.space_group_name_H-M   'P 1'
#
loop_
_entity.id
_entity.type
_entity.pdbx_description
1 polymer ?
#
loop_
_entity_poly.entity_id
_entity_poly.type
_entity_poly.pdbx_seq_one_letter_code
_entity_poly.pdbx_strand_id
1 'polypeptide(L)'
;GDPEASSSLPVVDLCSVASQALRKEELIAGTGLRKFVHVEGSGGKPPAHARITMHYATYRPDGQCIDTSRKGRRVAPSVFQLGGTVALEAWQRAAATMQQGEVCWV
;
A
#
# COMPACT_ATOMS: atom_id res chain seq x y z
N GLY A 1 -29.18 10.83 -26.86
CA GLY A 1 -28.11 11.79 -27.15
C GLY A 1 -27.39 12.02 -25.86
N ASP A 2 -26.33 11.26 -25.62
CA ASP A 2 -25.63 11.17 -24.36
C ASP A 2 -25.00 12.51 -23.93
N PRO A 3 -25.03 12.88 -22.64
CA PRO A 3 -24.11 13.87 -22.12
C PRO A 3 -22.79 13.18 -21.74
N GLU A 4 -21.71 13.66 -22.37
CA GLU A 4 -20.32 13.43 -22.03
C GLU A 4 -20.08 13.39 -20.51
N ALA A 5 -19.81 12.19 -19.99
CA ALA A 5 -19.18 12.01 -18.70
C ALA A 5 -17.69 12.32 -18.84
N SER A 6 -17.36 13.61 -18.70
CA SER A 6 -15.98 14.08 -18.50
C SER A 6 -15.43 13.48 -17.20
N SER A 7 -14.70 12.39 -17.38
CA SER A 7 -13.98 11.63 -16.35
C SER A 7 -12.87 12.49 -15.75
N SER A 8 -13.19 13.23 -14.70
CA SER A 8 -12.23 13.81 -13.77
C SER A 8 -12.44 13.15 -12.42
N LEU A 9 -11.80 12.00 -12.20
CA LEU A 9 -11.73 11.41 -10.86
C LEU A 9 -11.02 12.41 -9.94
N PRO A 10 -11.59 12.76 -8.77
CA PRO A 10 -10.94 13.68 -7.85
C PRO A 10 -9.67 13.05 -7.31
N VAL A 11 -8.63 13.88 -7.18
CA VAL A 11 -7.37 13.53 -6.51
C VAL A 11 -7.72 13.26 -5.05
N VAL A 12 -7.95 11.99 -4.73
CA VAL A 12 -8.32 11.58 -3.37
C VAL A 12 -7.19 11.91 -2.40
N ASP A 13 -7.45 12.88 -1.54
CA ASP A 13 -6.63 13.19 -0.38
C ASP A 13 -6.68 12.02 0.60
N LEU A 14 -5.58 11.27 0.69
CA LEU A 14 -5.45 10.12 1.59
C LEU A 14 -5.60 10.51 3.08
N CYS A 15 -5.49 11.79 3.45
CA CYS A 15 -5.77 12.24 4.81
C CYS A 15 -7.27 12.27 5.15
N SER A 16 -8.16 12.43 4.17
CA SER A 16 -9.61 12.57 4.40
C SER A 16 -10.34 11.21 4.51
N VAL A 17 -9.75 10.14 3.98
CA VAL A 17 -10.33 8.78 4.05
C VAL A 17 -10.12 8.10 5.41
N ALA A 18 -9.54 8.81 6.38
CA ALA A 18 -9.14 8.25 7.66
C ALA A 18 -10.31 7.81 8.58
N SER A 19 -11.57 8.11 8.26
CA SER A 19 -12.66 7.97 9.23
C SER A 19 -13.83 7.01 8.90
N GLN A 20 -13.97 6.38 7.72
CA GLN A 20 -15.21 5.60 7.46
C GLN A 20 -15.10 4.29 6.64
N ALA A 21 -13.98 3.59 6.63
CA ALA A 21 -13.93 2.21 6.13
C ALA A 21 -13.36 1.29 7.21
N LEU A 22 -13.99 0.14 7.45
CA LEU A 22 -13.55 -0.87 8.42
C LEU A 22 -12.06 -1.13 8.23
N ARG A 23 -11.25 -0.84 9.25
CA ARG A 23 -9.85 -1.25 9.28
C ARG A 23 -9.81 -2.67 9.80
N LYS A 24 -9.48 -3.63 8.94
CA LYS A 24 -9.19 -4.99 9.42
C LYS A 24 -7.78 -4.99 9.99
N GLU A 25 -7.67 -5.29 11.28
CA GLU A 25 -6.38 -5.47 11.93
C GLU A 25 -5.93 -6.93 11.81
N GLU A 26 -4.70 -7.15 11.37
CA GLU A 26 -4.09 -8.47 11.21
C GLU A 26 -2.70 -8.47 11.87
N LEU A 27 -2.46 -9.41 12.78
CA LEU A 27 -1.10 -9.69 13.27
C LEU A 27 -0.39 -10.57 12.24
N ILE A 28 0.75 -10.12 11.73
CA ILE A 28 1.55 -10.93 10.81
C ILE A 28 2.21 -12.05 11.60
N ALA A 29 1.78 -13.29 11.35
CA ALA A 29 2.20 -14.46 12.11
C ALA A 29 3.73 -14.62 12.18
N GLY A 30 4.24 -14.98 13.36
CA GLY A 30 5.68 -15.11 13.61
C GLY A 30 6.43 -13.78 13.64
N THR A 31 5.71 -12.65 13.75
CA THR A 31 6.28 -11.30 13.84
C THR A 31 5.56 -10.46 14.90
N GLY A 32 6.15 -9.33 15.29
CA GLY A 32 5.49 -8.31 16.12
C GLY A 32 4.74 -7.24 15.34
N LEU A 33 4.50 -7.44 14.04
CA LEU A 33 3.98 -6.42 13.13
C LEU A 33 2.46 -6.49 13.04
N ARG A 34 1.82 -5.32 13.14
CA ARG A 34 0.37 -5.16 12.96
C ARG A 34 0.10 -4.53 11.61
N LYS A 35 -0.72 -5.18 10.81
CA LYS A 35 -1.19 -4.67 9.53
C LYS A 35 -2.63 -4.19 9.68
N PHE A 36 -2.93 -2.99 9.20
CA PHE A 36 -4.27 -2.43 9.16
C PHE A 36 -4.71 -2.28 7.71
N VAL A 37 -5.58 -3.18 7.24
CA VAL A 37 -6.11 -3.16 5.87
C VAL A 37 -7.21 -2.10 5.79
N HIS A 38 -7.01 -1.14 4.89
CA HIS A 38 -7.97 -0.06 4.63
C HIS A 38 -8.80 -0.33 3.38
N VAL A 39 -8.19 -0.94 2.36
CA VAL A 39 -8.87 -1.43 1.15
C VAL A 39 -8.44 -2.87 0.93
N GLU A 40 -9.38 -3.80 0.87
CA GLU A 40 -9.07 -5.19 0.53
C GLU A 40 -8.68 -5.31 -0.95
N GLY A 41 -7.65 -6.10 -1.22
CA GLY A 41 -7.32 -6.49 -2.59
C GLY A 41 -8.28 -7.58 -3.09
N SER A 42 -8.52 -7.61 -4.40
CA SER A 42 -9.37 -8.62 -5.06
C SER A 42 -8.58 -9.66 -5.85
N GLY A 43 -7.27 -9.47 -6.00
CA GLY A 43 -6.40 -10.43 -6.68
C GLY A 43 -5.62 -11.34 -5.73
N GLY A 44 -4.85 -12.25 -6.31
CA GLY A 44 -4.07 -13.23 -5.55
C GLY A 44 -2.97 -12.61 -4.68
N LYS A 45 -2.47 -13.40 -3.73
CA LYS A 45 -1.24 -13.09 -2.99
C LYS A 45 -0.02 -13.31 -3.88
N PRO A 46 1.05 -12.50 -3.73
CA PRO A 46 2.26 -12.70 -4.51
C PRO A 46 2.91 -14.04 -4.14
N PRO A 47 3.46 -14.79 -5.12
CA PRO A 47 4.27 -15.96 -4.81
C PRO A 47 5.55 -15.57 -4.07
N ALA A 48 6.15 -16.53 -3.37
CA ALA A 48 7.45 -16.32 -2.75
C ALA A 48 8.46 -15.86 -3.80
N HIS A 49 9.28 -14.86 -3.48
CA HIS A 49 10.28 -14.30 -4.38
C HIS A 49 9.69 -13.66 -5.66
N ALA A 50 8.44 -13.20 -5.61
CA ALA A 50 7.86 -12.42 -6.70
C ALA A 50 8.52 -11.04 -6.85
N ARG A 51 8.51 -10.52 -8.08
CA ARG A 51 8.61 -9.07 -8.31
C ARG A 51 7.22 -8.47 -8.16
N ILE A 52 7.08 -7.54 -7.23
CA ILE A 52 5.84 -6.80 -7.00
C ILE A 52 6.02 -5.35 -7.41
N THR A 53 4.93 -4.74 -7.86
CA THR A 53 4.88 -3.32 -8.22
C THR A 53 3.90 -2.66 -7.27
N MET A 54 4.37 -1.68 -6.48
CA MET A 54 3.57 -1.09 -5.42
C MET A 54 3.83 0.41 -5.26
N HIS A 55 2.80 1.14 -4.90
CA HIS A 55 2.95 2.46 -4.30
C HIS A 55 3.11 2.34 -2.78
N TYR A 56 4.13 2.98 -2.24
CA TYR A 56 4.40 3.05 -0.81
C TYR A 56 4.60 4.50 -0.35
N ALA A 57 4.45 4.69 0.95
CA ALA A 57 4.88 5.87 1.69
C ALA A 57 5.43 5.42 3.05
N THR A 58 6.51 6.04 3.50
CA THR A 58 7.10 5.83 4.81
C THR A 58 7.02 7.11 5.61
N TYR A 59 6.78 6.96 6.91
CA TYR A 59 6.60 8.08 7.82
C TYR A 59 7.47 7.84 9.06
N ARG A 60 7.94 8.94 9.65
CA ARG A 60 8.51 8.92 11.00
C ARG A 60 7.39 8.78 12.04
N PRO A 61 7.70 8.36 13.27
CA PRO A 61 6.74 8.33 14.37
C PRO A 61 6.08 9.68 14.68
N ASP A 62 6.73 10.78 14.31
CA ASP A 62 6.20 12.16 14.40
C ASP A 62 5.19 12.50 13.29
N GLY A 63 4.89 11.56 12.39
CA GLY A 63 3.99 11.74 11.25
C GLY A 63 4.64 12.37 10.02
N GLN A 64 5.93 12.73 10.05
CA GLN A 64 6.60 13.31 8.91
C GLN A 64 6.91 12.26 7.84
N CYS A 65 6.41 12.48 6.61
CA CYS A 65 6.74 11.62 5.47
C CYS A 65 8.24 11.67 5.16
N ILE A 66 8.90 10.50 5.15
CA ILE A 66 10.32 10.35 4.83
C ILE A 66 10.49 10.10 3.33
N ASP A 67 9.73 9.16 2.78
CA ASP A 67 9.78 8.78 1.37
C ASP A 67 8.40 8.34 0.88
N THR A 68 8.09 8.61 -0.39
CA THR A 68 6.86 8.12 -1.02
C THR A 68 6.99 8.06 -2.53
N SER A 69 6.50 6.96 -3.10
CA SER A 69 6.34 6.76 -4.54
C SER A 69 5.25 7.63 -5.20
N ARG A 70 4.47 8.38 -4.41
CA ARG A 70 3.35 9.20 -4.90
C ARG A 70 3.66 10.70 -4.99
N LYS A 71 4.93 11.10 -4.80
CA LYS A 71 5.34 12.52 -4.81
C LYS A 71 6.28 12.81 -5.98
N GLY A 72 6.06 13.94 -6.65
CA GLY A 72 6.88 14.41 -7.76
C GLY A 72 6.09 14.65 -9.05
N ARG A 73 6.80 14.90 -10.16
CA ARG A 73 6.18 15.20 -11.48
C ARG A 73 5.63 13.97 -12.20
N ARG A 74 6.02 12.76 -11.78
CA ARG A 74 5.51 11.49 -12.29
C ARG A 74 5.23 10.60 -11.08
N VAL A 75 3.95 10.36 -10.80
CA VAL A 75 3.53 9.31 -9.86
C VAL A 75 3.84 7.97 -10.54
N ALA A 76 4.78 7.22 -10.00
CA ALA A 76 5.21 5.94 -10.56
C ALA A 76 5.34 4.90 -9.44
N PRO A 77 4.82 3.68 -9.63
CA PRO A 77 4.99 2.63 -8.65
C PRO A 77 6.43 2.13 -8.66
N SER A 78 6.88 1.63 -7.52
CA SER A 78 8.21 1.07 -7.38
C SER A 78 8.15 -0.46 -7.50
N VAL A 79 9.17 -1.04 -8.13
CA VAL A 79 9.30 -2.49 -8.31
C VAL A 79 10.23 -3.05 -7.25
N PHE A 80 9.78 -4.08 -6.57
CA PHE A 80 10.53 -4.73 -5.50
C PHE A 80 10.57 -6.24 -5.66
N GLN A 81 11.70 -6.84 -5.27
CA GLN A 81 11.89 -8.29 -5.22
C GLN A 81 11.62 -8.77 -3.79
N LEU A 82 10.59 -9.60 -3.59
CA LEU A 82 10.35 -10.24 -2.30
C LEU A 82 11.47 -11.24 -1.97
N GLY A 83 11.85 -11.37 -0.69
CA GLY A 83 12.86 -12.33 -0.25
C GLY A 83 14.31 -11.96 -0.57
N GLY A 84 14.58 -10.71 -0.98
CA GLY A 84 15.92 -10.19 -1.22
C GLY A 84 16.62 -9.66 0.04
N THR A 85 17.92 -9.38 -0.06
CA THR A 85 18.81 -8.95 1.04
C THR A 85 18.64 -7.48 1.49
N VAL A 86 17.69 -6.73 0.93
CA VAL A 86 17.55 -5.30 1.20
C VAL A 86 16.55 -5.04 2.32
N ALA A 87 17.05 -4.27 3.29
CA ALA A 87 16.44 -3.83 4.53
C ALA A 87 14.99 -3.35 4.35
N LEU A 88 14.08 -4.19 4.86
CA LEU A 88 13.13 -3.88 5.93
C LEU A 88 12.26 -5.13 5.99
N GLU A 89 12.67 -6.06 6.84
CA GLU A 89 11.94 -7.31 7.04
C GLU A 89 10.45 -7.06 7.29
N ALA A 90 10.12 -5.95 7.95
CA ALA A 90 8.75 -5.59 8.24
C ALA A 90 7.88 -5.35 7.00
N TRP A 91 8.30 -4.48 6.09
CA TRP A 91 7.48 -4.22 4.89
C TRP A 91 7.49 -5.42 3.96
N GLN A 92 8.60 -6.15 3.83
CA GLN A 92 8.63 -7.34 2.97
C GLN A 92 7.66 -8.41 3.49
N ARG A 93 7.66 -8.65 4.81
CA ARG A 93 6.73 -9.59 5.45
C ARG A 93 5.29 -9.13 5.28
N ALA A 94 4.99 -7.84 5.43
CA ALA A 94 3.65 -7.32 5.20
C ALA A 94 3.22 -7.45 3.73
N ALA A 95 4.05 -7.03 2.78
CA ALA A 95 3.77 -7.10 1.35
C ALA A 95 3.52 -8.53 0.87
N ALA A 96 4.20 -9.52 1.45
CA ALA A 96 3.96 -10.94 1.16
C ALA A 96 2.57 -11.42 1.63
N THR A 97 1.94 -10.73 2.58
CA THR A 97 0.57 -11.05 3.03
C THR A 97 -0.52 -10.32 2.24
N MET A 98 -0.15 -9.30 1.46
CA MET A 98 -1.10 -8.45 0.75
C MET A 98 -1.70 -9.16 -0.46
N GLN A 99 -2.95 -8.83 -0.75
CA GLN A 99 -3.60 -9.16 -2.02
C GLN A 99 -3.33 -8.08 -3.06
N GLN A 100 -3.33 -8.44 -4.34
CA GLN A 100 -3.25 -7.44 -5.41
C GLN A 100 -4.43 -6.46 -5.30
N GLY A 101 -4.11 -5.16 -5.27
CA GLY A 101 -5.08 -4.07 -5.07
C GLY A 101 -5.28 -3.65 -3.61
N GLU A 102 -4.68 -4.35 -2.64
CA GLU A 102 -4.78 -4.02 -1.22
C GLU A 102 -4.10 -2.69 -0.89
N VAL A 103 -4.70 -1.93 0.02
CA VAL A 103 -4.08 -0.75 0.65
C VAL A 103 -4.10 -0.96 2.15
N CYS A 104 -2.92 -0.96 2.77
CA CYS A 104 -2.77 -1.17 4.20
C CYS A 104 -1.72 -0.27 4.84
N TRP A 105 -1.78 -0.17 6.17
CA TRP A 105 -0.74 0.39 7.03
C TRP A 105 -0.05 -0.74 7.79
N VAL A 106 1.23 -0.55 8.10
CA VAL A 106 2.08 -1.48 8.86
C VAL A 106 2.89 -0.68 9.87
#